data_AF-A0A2J7VX91-F1
#
_entry.id   AF-A0A2J7VX91-F1
#
_cell.length_a   1.000
_cell.length_b   1.000
_cell.length_c   1.000
_cell.angle_alpha   90.00
_cell.angle_beta   90.00
_cell.angle_gamma   90.00
#
_symmetry.space_group_name_H-M   'P 1'
#
loop_
_entity.id
_entity.type
_entity.pdbx_description
1 polymer ?
#
loop_
_entity_poly.entity_id
_entity_poly.type
_entity_poly.pdbx_seq_one_letter_code
_entity_poly.pdbx_strand_id
1 'polypeptide(L)'
;MPNNAHDLHNKRLADAWATLQAHADKGLPLNADPSRLAFADPEFLLRRETRGLRMQLELMKPDLEMRAHGIENTVVVFGSARFRSEEESGALIAQADAAGDAVAAARWRRLARSSHYYEKARSLGKLIAQYSDDKDPEDKLFVCTGGGPGIMQAANRGAYEGGGLSVGLAIALPMEEEANPYVTPALSFKFHYFAIRKMHFMMRAKALVAFPGGFGTLDELFEVITLVQTRKARPVPIVLFGSDYWKQLINFDFLAEEGVISPDDVKLFEYVDTPQDAWDAIKRFYKL
;
A
#
# COMPACT_ATOMS: atom_id res chain seq x y z
N MET A 1 -28.87 -3.27 -28.42
CA MET A 1 -27.60 -3.89 -28.02
C MET A 1 -26.70 -3.93 -29.24
N PRO A 2 -25.57 -3.22 -29.28
CA PRO A 2 -24.68 -3.29 -30.44
C PRO A 2 -24.04 -4.67 -30.50
N ASN A 3 -24.17 -5.32 -31.64
CA ASN A 3 -23.69 -6.67 -31.93
C ASN A 3 -22.16 -6.66 -32.05
N ASN A 4 -21.47 -7.11 -30.99
CA ASN A 4 -20.00 -7.07 -30.87
C ASN A 4 -19.29 -8.20 -31.66
N ALA A 5 -19.89 -8.67 -32.76
CA ALA A 5 -19.44 -9.84 -33.51
C ALA A 5 -18.23 -9.59 -34.44
N HIS A 6 -17.79 -8.33 -34.57
CA HIS A 6 -16.77 -7.91 -35.54
C HIS A 6 -15.49 -7.33 -34.92
N ASP A 7 -15.29 -7.42 -33.61
CA ASP A 7 -14.03 -7.00 -33.01
C ASP A 7 -12.94 -8.06 -33.24
N LEU A 8 -12.29 -7.95 -34.41
CA LEU A 8 -11.17 -8.79 -34.84
C LEU A 8 -9.96 -8.70 -33.89
N HIS A 9 -9.83 -7.62 -33.12
CA HIS A 9 -8.74 -7.48 -32.15
C HIS A 9 -8.98 -8.35 -30.91
N ASN A 10 -10.21 -8.39 -30.41
CA ASN A 10 -10.58 -9.22 -29.25
C ASN A 10 -10.41 -10.73 -29.52
N LYS A 11 -10.74 -11.19 -30.74
CA LYS A 11 -10.55 -12.60 -31.13
C LYS A 11 -9.08 -12.99 -31.13
N ARG A 12 -8.20 -12.16 -31.71
CA ARG A 12 -6.74 -12.43 -31.75
C ARG A 12 -6.12 -12.51 -30.36
N LEU A 13 -6.57 -11.66 -29.43
CA LEU A 13 -6.08 -11.66 -28.05
C LEU A 13 -6.53 -12.93 -27.31
N ALA A 14 -7.80 -13.31 -27.46
CA ALA A 14 -8.37 -14.52 -26.87
C ALA A 14 -7.71 -15.80 -27.43
N ASP A 15 -7.48 -15.86 -28.73
CA ASP A 15 -6.86 -17.01 -29.41
C ASP A 15 -5.38 -17.18 -28.99
N ALA A 16 -4.64 -16.07 -28.89
CA ALA A 16 -3.25 -16.08 -28.41
C ALA A 16 -3.17 -16.52 -26.94
N TRP A 17 -4.09 -16.04 -26.10
CA TRP A 17 -4.18 -16.43 -24.69
C TRP A 17 -4.55 -17.92 -24.52
N ALA A 18 -5.54 -18.42 -25.26
CA ALA A 18 -5.94 -19.83 -25.23
C ALA A 18 -4.80 -20.76 -25.64
N THR A 19 -4.02 -20.35 -26.66
CA THR A 19 -2.81 -21.07 -27.09
C THR A 19 -1.75 -21.09 -25.99
N LEU A 20 -1.60 -19.99 -25.24
CA LEU A 20 -0.65 -19.88 -24.14
C LEU A 20 -1.03 -20.77 -22.95
N GLN A 21 -2.30 -20.73 -22.57
CA GLN A 21 -2.83 -21.50 -21.46
C GLN A 21 -2.70 -23.00 -21.73
N ALA A 22 -3.00 -23.44 -22.95
CA ALA A 22 -2.79 -24.83 -23.37
C ALA A 22 -1.31 -25.28 -23.32
N HIS A 23 -0.34 -24.37 -23.52
CA HIS A 23 1.09 -24.69 -23.36
C HIS A 23 1.49 -24.80 -21.88
N ALA A 24 0.99 -23.88 -21.03
CA ALA A 24 1.23 -23.90 -19.59
C ALA A 24 0.65 -25.16 -18.93
N ASP A 25 -0.60 -25.52 -19.28
CA ASP A 25 -1.30 -26.71 -18.75
C ASP A 25 -0.60 -28.03 -19.11
N LYS A 26 0.18 -28.04 -20.20
CA LYS A 26 0.96 -29.20 -20.67
C LYS A 26 2.39 -29.24 -20.10
N GLY A 27 2.78 -28.27 -19.27
CA GLY A 27 4.12 -28.20 -18.68
C GLY A 27 5.24 -28.04 -19.70
N LEU A 28 4.94 -27.52 -20.90
CA LEU A 28 5.93 -27.34 -21.95
C LEU A 28 6.83 -26.14 -21.62
N PRO A 29 8.16 -26.25 -21.82
CA PRO A 29 9.07 -25.14 -21.57
C PRO A 29 8.74 -23.95 -22.49
N LEU A 30 8.78 -22.74 -21.94
CA LEU A 30 8.64 -21.49 -22.67
C LEU A 30 9.89 -21.26 -23.53
N ASN A 31 9.94 -21.91 -24.69
CA ASN A 31 10.98 -21.72 -25.69
C ASN A 31 10.68 -20.52 -26.59
N ALA A 32 11.74 -19.95 -27.17
CA ALA A 32 11.65 -18.90 -28.17
C ALA A 32 10.85 -19.37 -29.40
N ASP A 33 9.86 -18.58 -29.81
CA ASP A 33 8.96 -18.92 -30.91
C ASP A 33 8.58 -17.65 -31.70
N PRO A 34 9.18 -17.42 -32.88
CA PRO A 34 8.94 -16.21 -33.65
C PRO A 34 7.53 -16.13 -34.26
N SER A 35 6.74 -17.22 -34.20
CA SER A 35 5.38 -17.24 -34.72
C SER A 35 4.35 -16.66 -33.73
N ARG A 36 4.70 -16.50 -32.45
CA ARG A 36 3.82 -15.89 -31.44
C ARG A 36 3.72 -14.37 -31.64
N LEU A 37 2.54 -13.83 -31.37
CA LEU A 37 2.34 -12.38 -31.33
C LEU A 37 3.14 -11.80 -30.15
N ALA A 38 3.99 -10.81 -30.40
CA ALA A 38 4.90 -10.26 -29.39
C ALA A 38 4.21 -9.76 -28.11
N PHE A 39 3.00 -9.19 -28.21
CA PHE A 39 2.24 -8.71 -27.05
C PHE A 39 1.58 -9.83 -26.22
N ALA A 40 1.56 -11.06 -26.74
CA ALA A 40 0.99 -12.25 -26.11
C ALA A 40 2.03 -13.38 -25.96
N ASP A 41 3.32 -13.10 -26.16
CA ASP A 41 4.40 -14.07 -26.00
C ASP A 41 5.08 -13.90 -24.63
N PRO A 42 4.81 -14.77 -23.64
CA PRO A 42 5.37 -14.67 -22.30
C PRO A 42 6.88 -14.92 -22.29
N GLU A 43 7.42 -15.73 -23.21
CA GLU A 43 8.86 -15.95 -23.27
C GLU A 43 9.55 -14.64 -23.65
N PHE A 44 9.11 -14.00 -24.73
CA PHE A 44 9.60 -12.69 -25.16
C PHE A 44 9.34 -11.60 -24.10
N LEU A 45 8.14 -11.55 -23.53
CA LEU A 45 7.75 -10.57 -22.51
C LEU A 45 8.45 -10.76 -21.18
N LEU A 46 9.14 -11.87 -20.92
CA LEU A 46 9.94 -12.09 -19.70
C LEU A 46 11.44 -11.81 -19.89
N ARG A 47 11.90 -11.61 -21.13
CA ARG A 47 13.30 -11.29 -21.45
C ARG A 47 13.78 -10.01 -20.77
N ARG A 48 15.10 -9.83 -20.68
CA ARG A 48 15.70 -8.65 -20.04
C ARG A 48 15.42 -7.37 -20.84
N GLU A 49 15.44 -7.48 -22.15
CA GLU A 49 15.25 -6.41 -23.13
C GLU A 49 13.84 -5.80 -23.04
N THR A 50 12.84 -6.61 -22.70
CA THR A 50 11.43 -6.20 -22.57
C THR A 50 11.06 -5.70 -21.17
N ARG A 51 12.03 -5.60 -20.25
CA ARG A 51 11.79 -5.14 -18.86
C ARG A 51 11.11 -3.77 -18.80
N GLY A 52 11.46 -2.84 -19.70
CA GLY A 52 10.86 -1.51 -19.75
C GLY A 52 9.35 -1.55 -20.06
N LEU A 53 8.91 -2.49 -20.92
CA LEU A 53 7.49 -2.68 -21.23
C LEU A 53 6.74 -3.21 -20.00
N ARG A 54 7.31 -4.17 -19.26
CA ARG A 54 6.71 -4.67 -18.02
C ARG A 54 6.56 -3.56 -16.96
N MET A 55 7.57 -2.72 -16.81
CA MET A 55 7.49 -1.54 -15.92
C MET A 55 6.39 -0.58 -16.36
N GLN A 56 6.26 -0.33 -17.66
CA GLN A 56 5.19 0.52 -18.19
C GLN A 56 3.80 -0.07 -17.93
N LEU A 57 3.63 -1.39 -18.06
CA LEU A 57 2.37 -2.07 -17.72
C LEU A 57 2.04 -1.92 -16.22
N GLU A 58 3.01 -2.08 -15.33
CA GLU A 58 2.81 -1.85 -13.89
C GLU A 58 2.54 -0.38 -13.54
N LEU A 59 3.03 0.57 -14.34
CA LEU A 59 2.68 1.97 -14.17
C LEU A 59 1.23 2.24 -14.63
N MET A 60 0.85 1.74 -15.81
CA MET A 60 -0.42 2.07 -16.45
C MET A 60 -1.62 1.35 -15.84
N LYS A 61 -1.51 0.04 -15.56
CA LYS A 61 -2.66 -0.76 -15.14
C LYS A 61 -3.31 -0.23 -13.85
N PRO A 62 -2.56 0.01 -12.74
CA PRO A 62 -3.17 0.57 -11.54
C PRO A 62 -3.66 2.00 -11.75
N ASP A 63 -2.94 2.82 -12.53
CA ASP A 63 -3.33 4.21 -12.79
C ASP A 63 -4.69 4.29 -13.50
N LEU A 64 -4.90 3.48 -14.55
CA LEU A 64 -6.15 3.43 -15.29
C LEU A 64 -7.32 2.93 -14.42
N GLU A 65 -7.12 1.85 -13.67
CA GLU A 65 -8.15 1.29 -12.80
C GLU A 65 -8.53 2.23 -11.65
N MET A 66 -7.53 2.87 -11.03
CA MET A 66 -7.78 3.87 -9.99
C MET A 66 -8.58 5.06 -10.52
N ARG A 67 -8.25 5.59 -11.72
CA ARG A 67 -9.04 6.66 -12.36
C ARG A 67 -10.47 6.21 -12.67
N ALA A 68 -10.65 5.00 -13.18
CA ALA A 68 -11.98 4.45 -13.50
C ALA A 68 -12.89 4.36 -12.27
N HIS A 69 -12.30 4.20 -11.07
CA HIS A 69 -13.00 4.19 -9.79
C HIS A 69 -13.02 5.57 -9.09
N GLY A 70 -12.57 6.64 -9.75
CA GLY A 70 -12.54 8.00 -9.19
C GLY A 70 -11.53 8.21 -8.07
N ILE A 71 -10.50 7.35 -7.97
CA ILE A 71 -9.46 7.47 -6.93
C ILE A 71 -8.41 8.50 -7.38
N GLU A 72 -8.69 9.78 -7.11
CA GLU A 72 -7.76 10.86 -7.43
C GLU A 72 -6.84 11.25 -6.28
N ASN A 73 -7.30 11.11 -5.04
CA ASN A 73 -6.60 11.55 -3.85
C ASN A 73 -6.53 10.44 -2.81
N THR A 74 -5.31 10.15 -2.33
CA THR A 74 -5.09 9.09 -1.34
C THR A 74 -4.45 9.61 -0.07
N VAL A 75 -4.88 9.07 1.07
CA VAL A 75 -4.10 9.11 2.31
C VAL A 75 -3.34 7.79 2.40
N VAL A 76 -2.02 7.89 2.24
CA VAL A 76 -1.14 6.72 2.27
C VAL A 76 -0.85 6.36 3.72
N VAL A 77 -1.11 5.11 4.10
CA VAL A 77 -0.87 4.63 5.46
C VAL A 77 0.15 3.49 5.45
N PHE A 78 1.26 3.69 6.16
CA PHE A 78 2.31 2.70 6.36
C PHE A 78 2.42 2.29 7.82
N GLY A 79 2.95 1.09 8.04
CA GLY A 79 3.29 0.60 9.38
C GLY A 79 3.64 -0.89 9.36
N SER A 80 3.79 -1.45 10.55
CA SER A 80 4.14 -2.85 10.74
C SER A 80 3.12 -3.82 10.12
N ALA A 81 3.60 -4.75 9.29
CA ALA A 81 2.84 -5.92 8.85
C ALA A 81 2.63 -6.98 9.95
N ARG A 82 3.31 -6.82 11.09
CA ARG A 82 3.34 -7.81 12.18
C ARG A 82 2.37 -7.50 13.31
N PHE A 83 1.84 -6.28 13.37
CA PHE A 83 0.86 -5.92 14.40
C PHE A 83 -0.46 -6.65 14.11
N ARG A 84 -1.26 -6.86 15.15
CA ARG A 84 -2.52 -7.61 15.10
C ARG A 84 -3.58 -6.80 15.82
N SER A 85 -4.86 -7.05 15.51
CA SER A 85 -5.94 -6.47 16.30
C SER A 85 -5.87 -6.94 17.75
N GLU A 86 -6.54 -6.23 18.66
CA GLU A 86 -6.62 -6.67 20.06
C GLU A 86 -7.30 -8.05 20.17
N GLU A 87 -8.35 -8.25 19.36
CA GLU A 87 -9.08 -9.51 19.23
C GLU A 87 -8.17 -10.67 18.78
N GLU A 88 -7.46 -10.51 17.65
CA GLU A 88 -6.55 -11.52 17.11
C GLU A 88 -5.42 -11.83 18.09
N SER A 89 -4.89 -10.80 18.75
CA SER A 89 -3.82 -10.97 19.73
C SER A 89 -4.29 -11.79 20.93
N GLY A 90 -5.51 -11.52 21.44
CA GLY A 90 -6.12 -12.29 22.51
C GLY A 90 -6.33 -13.76 22.13
N ALA A 91 -6.85 -14.01 20.93
CA ALA A 91 -7.06 -15.36 20.41
C ALA A 91 -5.75 -16.15 20.28
N LEU A 92 -4.69 -15.53 19.74
CA LEU A 92 -3.38 -16.16 19.58
C LEU A 92 -2.69 -16.48 20.92
N ILE A 93 -2.84 -15.60 21.92
CA ILE A 93 -2.34 -15.85 23.28
C ILE A 93 -3.09 -17.03 23.90
N ALA A 94 -4.43 -17.02 23.84
CA ALA A 94 -5.24 -18.09 24.40
C ALA A 94 -4.95 -19.45 23.73
N GLN A 95 -4.77 -19.47 22.41
CA GLN A 95 -4.39 -20.68 21.68
C GLN A 95 -3.02 -21.21 22.11
N ALA A 96 -2.02 -20.34 22.24
CA ALA A 96 -0.67 -20.73 22.67
C ALA A 96 -0.65 -21.23 24.12
N ASP A 97 -1.39 -20.57 25.01
CA ASP A 97 -1.54 -21.00 26.41
C ASP A 97 -2.22 -22.38 26.49
N ALA A 98 -3.30 -22.59 25.73
CA ALA A 98 -3.99 -23.88 25.67
C ALA A 98 -3.12 -25.01 25.10
N ALA A 99 -2.21 -24.69 24.19
CA ALA A 99 -1.24 -25.64 23.64
C ALA A 99 -0.04 -25.91 24.58
N GLY A 100 0.08 -25.18 25.69
CA GLY A 100 1.24 -25.26 26.59
C GLY A 100 2.54 -24.71 26.00
N ASP A 101 2.47 -23.95 24.89
CA ASP A 101 3.65 -23.37 24.24
C ASP A 101 3.98 -22.00 24.86
N ALA A 102 4.78 -22.04 25.94
CA ALA A 102 5.22 -20.84 26.65
C ALA A 102 6.02 -19.87 25.77
N VAL A 103 6.74 -20.36 24.76
CA VAL A 103 7.56 -19.52 23.86
C VAL A 103 6.65 -18.75 22.91
N ALA A 104 5.68 -19.42 22.30
CA ALA A 104 4.69 -18.77 21.46
C ALA A 104 3.84 -17.77 22.26
N ALA A 105 3.38 -18.14 23.46
CA ALA A 105 2.56 -17.27 24.29
C ALA A 105 3.32 -15.99 24.71
N ALA A 106 4.60 -16.10 25.10
CA ALA A 106 5.44 -14.95 25.40
C ALA A 106 5.65 -14.04 24.18
N ARG A 107 5.87 -14.62 22.99
CA ARG A 107 5.97 -13.88 21.72
C ARG A 107 4.69 -13.10 21.42
N TRP A 108 3.52 -13.74 21.53
CA TRP A 108 2.23 -13.08 21.25
C TRP A 108 1.92 -11.99 22.25
N ARG A 109 2.18 -12.21 23.55
CA ARG A 109 2.06 -11.15 24.57
C ARG A 109 2.95 -9.94 24.28
N ARG A 110 4.18 -10.16 23.81
CA ARG A 110 5.09 -9.06 23.41
C ARG A 110 4.52 -8.24 22.26
N LEU A 111 3.97 -8.90 21.24
CA LEU A 111 3.36 -8.26 20.07
C LEU A 111 2.03 -7.56 20.43
N ALA A 112 1.25 -8.12 21.34
CA ALA A 112 -0.03 -7.58 21.79
C ALA A 112 0.09 -6.17 22.41
N ARG A 113 1.27 -5.82 22.94
CA ARG A 113 1.55 -4.45 23.42
C ARG A 113 1.38 -3.38 22.34
N SER A 114 1.49 -3.78 21.07
CA SER A 114 1.36 -2.87 19.91
C SER A 114 -0.02 -2.94 19.26
N SER A 115 -0.96 -3.74 19.77
CA SER A 115 -2.29 -3.92 19.16
C SER A 115 -3.14 -2.64 19.21
N HIS A 116 -2.90 -1.78 20.20
CA HIS A 116 -3.52 -0.46 20.24
C HIS A 116 -3.21 0.38 18.99
N TYR A 117 -2.03 0.21 18.36
CA TYR A 117 -1.72 0.90 17.08
C TYR A 117 -2.58 0.37 15.93
N TYR A 118 -2.92 -0.92 15.93
CA TYR A 118 -3.86 -1.49 14.97
C TYR A 118 -5.23 -0.81 15.10
N GLU A 119 -5.79 -0.75 16.31
CA GLU A 119 -7.11 -0.13 16.51
C GLU A 119 -7.11 1.37 16.20
N LYS A 120 -6.00 2.07 16.47
CA LYS A 120 -5.82 3.47 16.09
C LYS A 120 -5.75 3.66 14.57
N ALA A 121 -5.03 2.80 13.84
CA ALA A 121 -4.99 2.84 12.37
C ALA A 121 -6.35 2.53 11.73
N ARG A 122 -7.10 1.57 12.30
CA ARG A 122 -8.49 1.28 11.93
C ARG A 122 -9.40 2.48 12.17
N SER A 123 -9.28 3.13 13.32
CA SER A 123 -10.05 4.34 13.63
C SER A 123 -9.75 5.47 12.64
N LEU A 124 -8.48 5.69 12.31
CA LEU A 124 -8.07 6.68 11.32
C LEU A 124 -8.65 6.37 9.92
N GLY A 125 -8.56 5.11 9.48
CA GLY A 125 -9.13 4.71 8.19
C GLY A 125 -10.64 4.97 8.10
N LYS A 126 -11.36 4.74 9.20
CA LYS A 126 -12.79 5.04 9.31
C LYS A 126 -13.08 6.55 9.23
N LEU A 127 -12.30 7.38 9.93
CA LEU A 127 -12.44 8.84 9.88
C LEU A 127 -12.27 9.38 8.46
N ILE A 128 -11.27 8.90 7.72
CA ILE A 128 -10.99 9.32 6.34
C ILE A 128 -12.15 8.95 5.41
N ALA A 129 -12.66 7.72 5.53
CA ALA A 129 -13.78 7.25 4.72
C ALA A 129 -15.06 8.05 5.02
N GLN A 130 -15.39 8.25 6.30
CA GLN A 130 -16.56 9.01 6.72
C GLN A 130 -16.50 10.48 6.29
N TYR A 131 -15.32 11.10 6.35
CA TYR A 131 -15.13 12.46 5.85
C TYR A 131 -15.41 12.57 4.35
N SER A 132 -15.15 11.52 3.58
CA SER A 132 -15.26 11.54 2.12
C SER A 132 -16.64 11.14 1.59
N ASP A 133 -17.55 10.71 2.47
CA ASP A 133 -18.88 10.22 2.09
C ASP A 133 -19.72 11.32 1.43
N ASP A 134 -19.67 12.54 1.99
CA ASP A 134 -20.45 13.70 1.58
C ASP A 134 -19.72 14.68 0.64
N LYS A 135 -18.49 14.35 0.22
CA LYS A 135 -17.66 15.23 -0.62
C LYS A 135 -17.89 15.02 -2.10
N ASP A 136 -17.66 16.08 -2.85
CA ASP A 136 -17.57 16.00 -4.31
C ASP A 136 -16.41 15.06 -4.71
N PRO A 137 -16.52 14.35 -5.85
CA PRO A 137 -15.53 13.34 -6.25
C PRO A 137 -14.06 13.82 -6.23
N GLU A 138 -13.83 15.09 -6.55
CA GLU A 138 -12.48 15.71 -6.59
C GLU A 138 -11.89 16.00 -5.21
N ASP A 139 -12.70 16.03 -4.16
CA ASP A 139 -12.30 16.28 -2.77
C ASP A 139 -12.32 15.01 -1.90
N LYS A 140 -12.82 13.89 -2.44
CA LYS A 140 -12.81 12.60 -1.74
C LYS A 140 -11.38 12.15 -1.47
N LEU A 141 -11.15 11.63 -0.28
CA LEU A 141 -9.89 11.03 0.16
C LEU A 141 -10.08 9.53 0.37
N PHE A 142 -9.18 8.73 -0.18
CA PHE A 142 -9.23 7.27 -0.08
C PHE A 142 -8.03 6.73 0.68
N VAL A 143 -8.23 5.71 1.51
CA VAL A 143 -7.11 5.03 2.17
C VAL A 143 -6.35 4.19 1.15
N CYS A 144 -5.03 4.38 1.09
CA CYS A 144 -4.13 3.60 0.25
C CYS A 144 -3.03 2.97 1.12
N THR A 145 -2.83 1.67 0.99
CA THR A 145 -1.84 0.92 1.78
C THR A 145 -1.05 -0.03 0.88
N GLY A 146 -0.08 -0.73 1.48
CA GLY A 146 0.61 -1.82 0.80
C GLY A 146 -0.20 -3.11 0.66
N GLY A 147 -1.47 -3.16 1.08
CA GLY A 147 -2.37 -4.30 0.93
C GLY A 147 -2.09 -5.50 1.83
N GLY A 148 -0.99 -5.50 2.59
CA GLY A 148 -0.64 -6.59 3.50
C GLY A 148 -1.38 -6.57 4.85
N PRO A 149 -0.99 -7.44 5.78
CA PRO A 149 -1.57 -7.51 7.13
C PRO A 149 -1.14 -6.35 8.04
N GLY A 150 -1.56 -6.39 9.30
CA GLY A 150 -1.14 -5.45 10.35
C GLY A 150 -1.71 -4.06 10.15
N ILE A 151 -0.88 -3.02 10.26
CA ILE A 151 -1.35 -1.62 10.15
C ILE A 151 -2.04 -1.37 8.80
N MET A 152 -1.52 -1.94 7.72
CA MET A 152 -2.10 -1.79 6.39
C MET A 152 -3.54 -2.33 6.37
N GLN A 153 -3.72 -3.57 6.83
CA GLN A 153 -5.04 -4.18 7.01
C GLN A 153 -5.93 -3.37 7.95
N ALA A 154 -5.40 -2.84 9.05
CA ALA A 154 -6.17 -2.03 9.98
C ALA A 154 -6.76 -0.80 9.29
N ALA A 155 -5.94 -0.05 8.56
CA ALA A 155 -6.38 1.14 7.83
C ALA A 155 -7.40 0.79 6.72
N ASN A 156 -7.16 -0.27 5.94
CA ASN A 156 -8.13 -0.75 4.94
C ASN A 156 -9.45 -1.16 5.58
N ARG A 157 -9.39 -1.92 6.70
CA ARG A 157 -10.56 -2.33 7.49
C ARG A 157 -11.35 -1.14 8.00
N GLY A 158 -10.66 -0.12 8.52
CA GLY A 158 -11.27 1.13 8.96
C GLY A 158 -12.06 1.81 7.84
N ALA A 159 -11.43 1.96 6.67
CA ALA A 159 -12.08 2.57 5.51
C ALA A 159 -13.31 1.77 5.05
N TYR A 160 -13.18 0.43 4.98
CA TYR A 160 -14.28 -0.47 4.64
C TYR A 160 -15.45 -0.35 5.62
N GLU A 161 -15.18 -0.33 6.93
CA GLU A 161 -16.21 -0.16 7.97
C GLU A 161 -16.82 1.25 7.99
N GLY A 162 -16.12 2.23 7.42
CA GLY A 162 -16.64 3.58 7.16
C GLY A 162 -17.46 3.67 5.86
N GLY A 163 -17.61 2.58 5.10
CA GLY A 163 -18.33 2.56 3.83
C GLY A 163 -17.52 3.05 2.62
N GLY A 164 -16.23 3.35 2.80
CA GLY A 164 -15.35 3.88 1.76
C GLY A 164 -14.63 2.80 0.96
N LEU A 165 -14.21 3.15 -0.25
CA LEU A 165 -13.27 2.33 -1.03
C LEU A 165 -11.86 2.40 -0.41
N SER A 166 -11.09 1.33 -0.55
CA SER A 166 -9.69 1.31 -0.08
C SER A 166 -8.78 0.58 -1.07
N VAL A 167 -7.58 1.13 -1.25
CA VAL A 167 -6.59 0.69 -2.23
C VAL A 167 -5.51 -0.15 -1.56
N GLY A 168 -5.12 -1.24 -2.21
CA GLY A 168 -4.01 -2.10 -1.81
C GLY A 168 -2.98 -2.21 -2.93
N LEU A 169 -1.78 -1.69 -2.69
CA LEU A 169 -0.64 -1.80 -3.60
C LEU A 169 0.31 -2.89 -3.05
N ALA A 170 0.00 -4.17 -3.31
CA ALA A 170 0.80 -5.30 -2.85
C ALA A 170 2.07 -5.51 -3.70
N ILE A 171 3.11 -6.09 -3.09
CA ILE A 171 4.32 -6.50 -3.81
C ILE A 171 4.40 -8.02 -3.83
N ALA A 172 4.73 -8.59 -4.99
CA ALA A 172 4.94 -10.03 -5.16
C ALA A 172 6.18 -10.47 -4.38
N LEU A 173 6.00 -11.29 -3.35
CA LEU A 173 7.07 -11.89 -2.56
C LEU A 173 7.04 -13.43 -2.68
N PRO A 174 8.18 -14.13 -2.51
CA PRO A 174 8.23 -15.59 -2.61
C PRO A 174 7.35 -16.32 -1.59
N MET A 175 7.17 -15.74 -0.40
CA MET A 175 6.12 -16.15 0.53
C MET A 175 4.94 -15.23 0.29
N GLU A 176 3.95 -15.73 -0.44
CA GLU A 176 2.82 -14.95 -0.88
C GLU A 176 1.85 -14.72 0.28
N GLU A 177 1.72 -13.46 0.69
CA GLU A 177 0.59 -13.02 1.52
C GLU A 177 -0.48 -12.50 0.55
N GLU A 178 -1.67 -13.11 0.57
CA GLU A 178 -2.83 -12.55 -0.12
C GLU A 178 -3.11 -11.14 0.39
N ALA A 179 -3.63 -10.28 -0.49
CA ALA A 179 -4.09 -8.96 -0.08
C ALA A 179 -5.12 -9.11 1.05
N ASN A 180 -5.05 -8.22 2.03
CA ASN A 180 -5.98 -8.27 3.15
C ASN A 180 -7.44 -8.12 2.66
N PRO A 181 -8.42 -8.73 3.36
CA PRO A 181 -9.79 -8.87 2.85
C PRO A 181 -10.59 -7.57 2.80
N TYR A 182 -10.02 -6.45 3.25
CA TYR A 182 -10.69 -5.15 3.32
C TYR A 182 -10.26 -4.21 2.19
N VAL A 183 -9.29 -4.61 1.36
CA VAL A 183 -8.99 -3.92 0.11
C VAL A 183 -10.17 -4.11 -0.84
N THR A 184 -10.61 -3.04 -1.50
CA THR A 184 -11.65 -3.15 -2.53
C THR A 184 -11.15 -4.08 -3.65
N PRO A 185 -11.90 -5.13 -4.05
CA PRO A 185 -11.39 -6.13 -4.99
C PRO A 185 -10.84 -5.57 -6.31
N ALA A 186 -11.51 -4.55 -6.88
CA ALA A 186 -11.07 -3.89 -8.11
C ALA A 186 -9.86 -2.94 -7.92
N LEU A 187 -9.46 -2.67 -6.67
CA LEU A 187 -8.34 -1.79 -6.29
C LEU A 187 -7.24 -2.56 -5.54
N SER A 188 -7.19 -3.88 -5.72
CA SER A 188 -6.13 -4.75 -5.22
C SER A 188 -5.11 -5.01 -6.33
N PHE A 189 -4.00 -4.28 -6.28
CA PHE A 189 -2.96 -4.31 -7.30
C PHE A 189 -1.73 -5.06 -6.79
N LYS A 190 -1.11 -5.85 -7.67
CA LYS A 190 0.12 -6.60 -7.38
C LYS A 190 1.24 -6.12 -8.28
N PHE A 191 2.35 -5.74 -7.67
CA PHE A 191 3.55 -5.25 -8.34
C PHE A 191 4.68 -6.28 -8.27
N HIS A 192 5.53 -6.33 -9.29
CA HIS A 192 6.82 -7.00 -9.22
C HIS A 192 7.94 -6.01 -8.96
N TYR A 193 7.84 -4.77 -9.45
CA TYR A 193 8.89 -3.76 -9.30
C TYR A 193 8.59 -2.80 -8.13
N PHE A 194 9.41 -2.87 -7.07
CA PHE A 194 9.32 -1.95 -5.92
C PHE A 194 9.28 -0.48 -6.33
N ALA A 195 10.12 -0.06 -7.28
CA ALA A 195 10.18 1.34 -7.72
C ALA A 195 8.83 1.84 -8.29
N ILE A 196 8.15 1.02 -9.09
CA ILE A 196 6.86 1.41 -9.69
C ILE A 196 5.77 1.45 -8.62
N ARG A 197 5.78 0.49 -7.68
CA ARG A 197 4.88 0.50 -6.52
C ARG A 197 5.05 1.77 -5.69
N LYS A 198 6.30 2.16 -5.41
CA LYS A 198 6.65 3.37 -4.65
C LYS A 198 6.17 4.65 -5.36
N MET A 199 6.35 4.72 -6.68
CA MET A 199 5.80 5.81 -7.48
C MET A 199 4.28 5.93 -7.33
N HIS A 200 3.54 4.82 -7.35
CA HIS A 200 2.07 4.84 -7.20
C HIS A 200 1.59 5.36 -5.85
N PHE A 201 2.33 5.12 -4.76
CA PHE A 201 2.00 5.76 -3.48
C PHE A 201 2.01 7.28 -3.61
N MET A 202 3.00 7.85 -4.31
CA MET A 202 3.19 9.29 -4.39
C MET A 202 2.37 9.99 -5.47
N MET A 203 2.01 9.30 -6.56
CA MET A 203 1.27 9.91 -7.68
C MET A 203 -0.06 10.57 -7.24
N ARG A 204 -0.69 10.04 -6.19
CA ARG A 204 -2.02 10.45 -5.72
C ARG A 204 -2.04 10.86 -4.24
N ALA A 205 -0.90 10.79 -3.56
CA ALA A 205 -0.81 11.10 -2.14
C ALA A 205 -1.23 12.56 -1.88
N LYS A 206 -2.19 12.71 -0.97
CA LYS A 206 -2.48 13.95 -0.25
C LYS A 206 -1.96 13.92 1.17
N ALA A 207 -1.63 12.76 1.72
CA ALA A 207 -1.03 12.69 3.03
C ALA A 207 -0.27 11.38 3.15
N LEU A 208 0.76 11.41 4.00
CA LEU A 208 1.42 10.21 4.48
C LEU A 208 1.21 10.08 5.99
N VAL A 209 0.75 8.93 6.46
CA VAL A 209 0.69 8.59 7.87
C VAL A 209 1.49 7.32 8.13
N ALA A 210 2.60 7.47 8.86
CA ALA A 210 3.50 6.38 9.22
C ALA A 210 3.28 5.97 10.69
N PHE A 211 2.65 4.82 10.89
CA PHE A 211 2.59 4.14 12.18
C PHE A 211 3.90 3.38 12.47
N PRO A 212 4.12 2.94 13.72
CA PRO A 212 5.30 2.15 14.06
C PRO A 212 5.46 0.93 13.16
N GLY A 213 6.68 0.73 12.66
CA GLY A 213 6.95 -0.21 11.60
C GLY A 213 8.43 -0.56 11.44
N GLY A 214 8.72 -1.56 10.62
CA GLY A 214 10.08 -2.02 10.38
C GLY A 214 10.76 -1.32 9.20
N PHE A 215 11.71 -2.00 8.57
CA PHE A 215 12.46 -1.48 7.43
C PHE A 215 11.59 -1.04 6.25
N GLY A 216 10.52 -1.76 5.93
CA GLY A 216 9.62 -1.34 4.85
C GLY A 216 8.95 0.00 5.14
N THR A 217 8.56 0.26 6.40
CA THR A 217 7.98 1.56 6.79
C THR A 217 9.02 2.66 6.76
N LEU A 218 10.25 2.39 7.20
CA LEU A 218 11.36 3.34 7.16
C LEU A 218 11.75 3.70 5.73
N ASP A 219 11.86 2.70 4.85
CA ASP A 219 12.16 2.88 3.43
C ASP A 219 11.15 3.84 2.78
N GLU A 220 9.86 3.58 2.93
CA GLU A 220 8.83 4.46 2.38
C GLU A 220 8.81 5.84 3.04
N LEU A 221 8.96 5.93 4.37
CA LEU A 221 8.99 7.21 5.08
C LEU A 221 10.13 8.11 4.59
N PHE A 222 11.36 7.58 4.54
CA PHE A 222 12.51 8.35 4.11
C PHE A 222 12.45 8.71 2.63
N GLU A 223 11.86 7.86 1.78
CA GLU A 223 11.61 8.21 0.39
C GLU A 223 10.67 9.43 0.28
N VAL A 224 9.54 9.42 1.00
CA VAL A 224 8.59 10.56 0.95
C VAL A 224 9.22 11.83 1.51
N ILE A 225 9.92 11.76 2.65
CA ILE A 225 10.64 12.92 3.22
C ILE A 225 11.62 13.46 2.18
N THR A 226 12.43 12.60 1.56
CA THR A 226 13.43 13.01 0.54
C THR A 226 12.77 13.65 -0.67
N LEU A 227 11.66 13.10 -1.17
CA LEU A 227 10.92 13.64 -2.31
C LEU A 227 10.34 15.03 -2.03
N VAL A 228 9.82 15.24 -0.82
CA VAL A 228 9.30 16.55 -0.38
C VAL A 228 10.43 17.54 -0.16
N GLN A 229 11.49 17.15 0.57
CA GLN A 229 12.69 17.95 0.83
C GLN A 229 13.32 18.46 -0.47
N THR A 230 13.49 17.58 -1.45
CA THR A 230 14.09 17.91 -2.75
C THR A 230 13.13 18.54 -3.75
N ARG A 231 11.86 18.77 -3.35
CA ARG A 231 10.78 19.34 -4.18
C ARG A 231 10.53 18.54 -5.47
N LYS A 232 10.79 17.23 -5.44
CA LYS A 232 10.47 16.30 -6.54
C LYS A 232 9.04 15.80 -6.46
N ALA A 233 8.42 15.86 -5.29
CA ALA A 233 6.98 15.70 -5.11
C ALA A 233 6.34 17.01 -4.64
N ARG A 234 5.02 17.12 -4.82
CA ARG A 234 4.25 18.21 -4.19
C ARG A 234 4.32 18.06 -2.66
N PRO A 235 4.35 19.16 -1.91
CA PRO A 235 4.26 19.09 -0.45
C PRO A 235 2.97 18.37 -0.01
N VAL A 236 3.12 17.44 0.93
CA VAL A 236 2.05 16.72 1.60
C VAL A 236 2.35 16.66 3.10
N PRO A 237 1.34 16.66 3.98
CA PRO A 237 1.54 16.41 5.40
C PRO A 237 2.10 15.00 5.61
N ILE A 238 3.23 14.93 6.31
CA ILE A 238 3.85 13.68 6.75
C ILE A 238 3.61 13.56 8.26
N VAL A 239 2.91 12.51 8.66
CA VAL A 239 2.48 12.30 10.04
C VAL A 239 3.16 11.07 10.61
N LEU A 240 3.92 11.24 11.68
CA LEU A 240 4.57 10.17 12.44
C LEU A 240 3.70 9.81 13.64
N PHE A 241 2.97 8.72 13.53
CA PHE A 241 2.03 8.27 14.55
C PHE A 241 2.75 7.47 15.64
N GLY A 242 2.54 7.81 16.91
CA GLY A 242 3.20 7.19 18.07
C GLY A 242 4.53 7.86 18.37
N SER A 243 4.47 9.05 18.96
CA SER A 243 5.62 9.93 19.14
C SER A 243 6.75 9.28 19.95
N ASP A 244 6.42 8.53 21.01
CA ASP A 244 7.38 7.78 21.81
C ASP A 244 8.18 6.76 20.99
N TYR A 245 7.52 6.03 20.09
CA TYR A 245 8.17 5.04 19.24
C TYR A 245 9.20 5.68 18.31
N TRP A 246 8.80 6.76 17.62
CA TRP A 246 9.66 7.41 16.64
C TRP A 246 10.84 8.15 17.28
N LYS A 247 10.61 8.86 18.40
CA LYS A 247 11.67 9.56 19.15
C LYS A 247 12.69 8.58 19.74
N GLN A 248 12.26 7.39 20.13
CA GLN A 248 13.17 6.33 20.57
C GLN A 248 13.95 5.72 19.40
N LEU A 249 13.34 5.65 18.21
CA LEU A 249 13.93 5.01 17.04
C LEU A 249 15.00 5.87 16.36
N ILE A 250 14.69 7.14 16.09
CA ILE A 250 15.56 8.08 15.37
C ILE A 250 15.50 9.45 16.04
N ASN A 251 16.67 9.98 16.38
CA ASN A 251 16.82 11.38 16.76
C ASN A 251 17.07 12.22 15.49
N PHE A 252 16.02 12.86 14.97
CA PHE A 252 16.14 13.70 13.77
C PHE A 252 16.85 15.02 14.04
N ASP A 253 16.77 15.56 15.26
CA ASP A 253 17.49 16.77 15.64
C ASP A 253 19.00 16.54 15.58
N PHE A 254 19.46 15.36 15.99
CA PHE A 254 20.86 14.97 15.86
C PHE A 254 21.34 14.97 14.40
N LEU A 255 20.49 14.59 13.43
CA LEU A 255 20.86 14.68 12.01
C LEU A 255 21.05 16.13 11.56
N ALA A 256 20.27 17.06 12.10
CA ALA A 256 20.43 18.48 11.83
C ALA A 256 21.69 19.05 12.52
N GLU A 257 21.96 18.63 13.76
CA GLU A 257 23.17 19.00 14.52
C GLU A 257 24.45 18.56 13.81
N GLU A 258 24.47 17.33 13.27
CA GLU A 258 25.59 16.81 12.46
C GLU A 258 25.69 17.44 11.07
N GLY A 259 24.75 18.33 10.69
CA GLY A 259 24.75 19.04 9.42
C GLY A 259 24.46 18.16 8.20
N VAL A 260 23.88 16.97 8.39
CA VAL A 260 23.52 16.06 7.29
C VAL A 260 22.11 16.31 6.74
N ILE A 261 21.30 17.10 7.46
CA ILE A 261 20.05 17.71 6.98
C ILE A 261 19.99 19.19 7.41
N SER A 262 19.12 19.98 6.78
CA SER A 262 18.89 21.37 7.21
C SER A 262 18.04 21.40 8.49
N PRO A 263 18.20 22.40 9.38
CA PRO A 263 17.36 22.55 10.57
C PRO A 263 15.86 22.70 10.29
N ASP A 264 15.46 23.11 9.08
CA ASP A 264 14.06 23.18 8.68
C ASP A 264 13.50 21.83 8.22
N ASP A 265 14.33 20.83 7.91
CA ASP A 265 13.88 19.53 7.39
C ASP A 265 13.13 18.72 8.47
N VAL A 266 13.40 18.95 9.75
CA VAL A 266 12.62 18.34 10.86
C VAL A 266 11.18 18.86 10.95
N LYS A 267 10.87 19.97 10.27
CA LYS A 267 9.51 20.53 10.17
C LYS A 267 8.68 19.90 9.05
N LEU A 268 9.28 19.01 8.24
CA LEU A 268 8.59 18.32 7.15
C LEU A 268 7.55 17.31 7.65
N PHE A 269 7.65 16.89 8.91
CA PHE A 269 6.74 15.93 9.52
C PHE A 269 6.25 16.40 10.90
N GLU A 270 5.11 15.86 11.33
CA GLU A 270 4.51 16.14 12.64
C GLU A 270 4.32 14.82 13.41
N TYR A 271 4.64 14.82 14.70
CA TYR A 271 4.32 13.70 15.59
C TYR A 271 2.89 13.81 16.12
N VAL A 272 2.16 12.70 16.12
CA VAL A 272 0.80 12.62 16.67
C VAL A 272 0.59 11.31 17.43
N ASP A 273 -0.34 11.30 18.38
CA ASP A 273 -0.57 10.13 19.25
C ASP A 273 -2.01 9.60 19.21
N THR A 274 -2.94 10.34 18.59
CA THR A 274 -4.34 9.95 18.41
C THR A 274 -4.78 9.99 16.94
N PRO A 275 -5.77 9.15 16.53
CA PRO A 275 -6.32 9.21 15.17
C PRO A 275 -6.90 10.58 14.81
N GLN A 276 -7.47 11.28 15.80
CA GLN A 276 -8.04 12.60 15.60
C GLN A 276 -6.94 13.64 15.33
N ASP A 277 -5.83 13.61 16.07
CA ASP A 277 -4.69 14.52 15.82
C ASP A 277 -4.08 14.30 14.44
N ALA A 278 -3.95 13.04 14.01
CA ALA A 278 -3.49 12.69 12.67
C ALA A 278 -4.42 13.27 11.59
N TRP A 279 -5.73 13.14 11.80
CA TRP A 279 -6.73 13.69 10.89
C TRP A 279 -6.73 15.23 10.88
N ASP A 280 -6.61 15.86 12.04
CA ASP A 280 -6.53 17.31 12.18
C ASP A 280 -5.27 17.88 11.53
N ALA A 281 -4.13 17.17 11.58
CA ALA A 281 -2.92 17.56 10.85
C ALA A 281 -3.15 17.63 9.33
N ILE A 282 -3.85 16.63 8.78
CA ILE A 282 -4.20 16.59 7.35
C ILE A 282 -5.13 17.76 7.00
N LYS A 283 -6.20 17.99 7.79
CA LYS A 283 -7.12 19.10 7.56
C LYS A 283 -6.43 20.46 7.67
N ARG A 284 -5.59 20.67 8.69
CA ARG A 284 -4.84 21.93 8.87
C ARG A 284 -3.96 22.25 7.66
N PHE A 285 -3.29 21.25 7.10
CA PHE A 285 -2.45 21.42 5.92
C PHE A 285 -3.25 21.92 4.70
N TYR A 286 -4.44 21.36 4.48
CA TYR A 286 -5.29 21.70 3.33
C TYR A 286 -6.34 22.79 3.61
N LYS A 287 -6.47 23.25 4.85
CA LYS A 287 -7.49 24.21 5.31
C LYS A 287 -8.92 23.75 5.02
N LEU A 288 -9.18 22.47 5.28
CA LEU A 288 -10.48 21.80 5.17
C LEU A 288 -11.41 22.12 6.35
#